data_AF-V4RDI1-F1
#
_entry.id   AF-V4RDI1-F1
#
_cell.length_a   1.000
_cell.length_b   1.000
_cell.length_c   1.000
_cell.angle_alpha   90.00
_cell.angle_beta   90.00
_cell.angle_gamma   90.00
#
_symmetry.space_group_name_H-M   'P 1'
#
loop_
_entity.id
_entity.type
_entity.pdbx_description
1 polymer ?
#
loop_
_entity_poly.entity_id
_entity_poly.type
_entity_poly.pdbx_seq_one_letter_code
_entity_poly.pdbx_strand_id
1 'polypeptide(L)'
;MSKRRDPNAELDLFIPLLHDVALKDQRETMERPFFSLQKRKRLKPIEYKSPDGEVWVKVEAMPAYGMATIWDADIIIWAASALNRLKAQGVNDLPRTLKTTTYDLLRAIKRDTGGKSYAELQAALQRLETTSIRTSLRAPTRRQEAQFGWLDGWTLEIDPETGQPRGMTLTLSNWVYEGITGERSLLTMHQDYFLLTGGLERALYRIARKHAGVQPEGWVCRIEVLHNKTGSDSPPKEFNRMLRKVVERNQMPEYDISFTKTQDGSPAVFIISRLAQLDDQVGGELALLNAQDPDIALSAPKKTGKRA
;
A
#
# COMPACT_ATOMS: atom_id res chain seq x y z
N MET A 1 15.29 18.11 -0.30
CA MET A 1 14.72 16.79 0.06
C MET A 1 15.75 15.71 -0.22
N SER A 2 16.21 14.96 0.78
CA SER A 2 17.08 13.79 0.51
C SER A 2 16.21 12.69 -0.07
N LYS A 3 16.35 12.43 -1.38
CA LYS A 3 15.61 11.38 -2.09
C LYS A 3 16.04 10.03 -1.50
N ARG A 4 15.07 9.19 -1.10
CA ARG A 4 15.39 7.86 -0.56
C ARG A 4 16.15 7.07 -1.63
N ARG A 5 17.28 6.50 -1.24
CA ARG A 5 18.13 5.75 -2.17
C ARG A 5 17.49 4.39 -2.43
N ASP A 6 17.29 4.08 -3.71
CA ASP A 6 16.90 2.74 -4.14
C ASP A 6 18.12 1.80 -3.94
N PRO A 7 17.98 0.70 -3.18
CA PRO A 7 19.07 -0.26 -3.02
C PRO A 7 19.45 -0.94 -4.34
N ASN A 8 18.54 -0.98 -5.32
CA ASN A 8 18.70 -1.65 -6.61
C ASN A 8 18.74 -0.63 -7.76
N ALA A 9 19.55 0.42 -7.63
CA ALA A 9 19.61 1.54 -8.58
C ALA A 9 20.16 1.15 -9.98
N GLU A 10 20.90 0.04 -10.09
CA GLU A 10 21.40 -0.46 -11.35
C GLU A 10 20.28 -1.19 -12.13
N LEU A 11 20.09 -0.78 -13.39
CA LEU A 11 19.20 -1.45 -14.32
C LEU A 11 19.78 -2.82 -14.68
N ASP A 12 18.99 -3.86 -14.53
CA ASP A 12 19.34 -5.19 -15.06
C ASP A 12 18.54 -5.44 -16.31
N LEU A 13 19.27 -5.55 -17.41
CA LEU A 13 18.74 -5.70 -18.75
C LEU A 13 18.19 -7.11 -19.01
N PHE A 14 18.41 -8.06 -18.10
CA PHE A 14 18.05 -9.47 -18.30
C PHE A 14 16.76 -9.89 -17.58
N ILE A 15 16.17 -9.01 -16.77
CA ILE A 15 14.90 -9.25 -16.08
C ILE A 15 13.80 -8.44 -16.77
N PRO A 16 12.64 -9.04 -17.12
CA PRO A 16 11.48 -8.26 -17.55
C PRO A 16 11.17 -7.22 -16.46
N LEU A 17 11.47 -5.95 -16.74
CA LEU A 17 11.48 -4.90 -15.73
C LEU A 17 10.13 -4.82 -15.02
N LEU A 18 10.06 -5.31 -13.78
CA LEU A 18 8.96 -4.93 -12.90
C LEU A 18 9.02 -3.42 -12.55
N HIS A 19 10.12 -2.75 -12.89
CA HIS A 19 10.28 -1.31 -12.78
C HIS A 19 9.33 -0.52 -13.70
N ASP A 20 8.78 -1.11 -14.78
CA ASP A 20 7.78 -0.46 -15.65
C ASP A 20 6.35 -0.93 -15.39
N VAL A 21 6.16 -1.87 -14.47
CA VAL A 21 4.83 -2.37 -14.12
C VAL A 21 4.24 -1.46 -13.05
N ALA A 22 3.12 -0.82 -13.38
CA ALA A 22 2.36 -0.03 -12.45
C ALA A 22 1.98 -0.87 -11.22
N LEU A 23 2.50 -0.50 -10.04
CA LEU A 23 2.20 -1.20 -8.79
C LEU A 23 0.70 -1.17 -8.51
N LYS A 24 0.13 -2.32 -8.15
CA LYS A 24 -1.29 -2.49 -7.84
C LYS A 24 -1.48 -3.01 -6.43
N ASP A 25 -2.43 -2.45 -5.71
CA ASP A 25 -2.85 -2.94 -4.40
C ASP A 25 -4.39 -2.96 -4.32
N GLN A 26 -4.92 -3.85 -3.49
CA GLN A 26 -6.34 -4.11 -3.36
C GLN A 26 -7.01 -2.98 -2.57
N ARG A 27 -7.88 -2.25 -3.26
CA ARG A 27 -8.59 -1.06 -2.79
C ARG A 27 -9.35 -1.27 -1.48
N GLU A 28 -9.87 -2.47 -1.25
CA GLU A 28 -10.66 -2.80 -0.05
C GLU A 28 -9.77 -2.93 1.20
N THR A 29 -8.50 -3.29 1.03
CA THR A 29 -7.56 -3.51 2.15
C THR A 29 -6.77 -2.26 2.53
N MET A 30 -6.86 -1.19 1.72
CA MET A 30 -6.08 0.04 1.91
C MET A 30 -6.57 0.93 3.07
N GLU A 31 -7.86 0.89 3.41
CA GLU A 31 -8.46 1.80 4.40
C GLU A 31 -8.62 1.18 5.80
N ARG A 32 -8.23 -0.10 5.94
CA ARG A 32 -8.53 -0.96 7.09
C ARG A 32 -7.26 -1.66 7.57
N PRO A 33 -7.17 -1.96 8.86
CA PRO A 33 -5.94 -2.52 9.40
C PRO A 33 -5.91 -4.05 9.29
N PHE A 34 -5.33 -4.53 8.19
CA PHE A 34 -5.07 -5.96 8.02
C PHE A 34 -3.65 -6.39 8.43
N PHE A 35 -2.78 -5.43 8.73
CA PHE A 35 -1.37 -5.65 9.00
C PHE A 35 -0.89 -4.92 10.26
N SER A 36 0.08 -5.49 10.96
CA SER A 36 0.80 -4.81 12.04
C SER A 36 1.71 -3.69 11.49
N LEU A 37 1.68 -2.52 12.13
CA LEU A 37 2.54 -1.39 11.76
C LEU A 37 3.95 -1.45 12.37
N GLN A 38 4.21 -2.43 13.23
CA GLN A 38 5.47 -2.57 13.93
C GLN A 38 6.24 -3.78 13.42
N LYS A 39 7.57 -3.66 13.39
CA LYS A 39 8.47 -4.77 13.02
C LYS A 39 8.57 -5.83 14.12
N ARG A 40 8.22 -5.48 15.36
CA ARG A 40 8.21 -6.44 16.48
C ARG A 40 7.05 -7.42 16.34
N LYS A 41 7.25 -8.63 16.87
CA LYS A 41 6.23 -9.67 16.93
C LYS A 41 5.01 -9.17 17.72
N ARG A 42 3.88 -8.99 17.02
CA ARG A 42 2.60 -8.63 17.61
C ARG A 42 1.73 -9.87 17.74
N LEU A 43 1.31 -10.16 18.98
CA LEU A 43 0.34 -11.22 19.30
C LEU A 43 -1.05 -10.67 19.65
N LYS A 44 -1.11 -9.41 20.12
CA LYS A 44 -2.37 -8.73 20.40
C LYS A 44 -3.17 -8.59 19.08
N PRO A 45 -4.42 -9.10 19.01
CA PRO A 45 -5.25 -8.98 17.83
C PRO A 45 -5.42 -7.53 17.36
N ILE A 46 -5.72 -7.38 16.07
CA ILE A 46 -6.25 -6.13 15.54
C ILE A 46 -7.76 -6.30 15.46
N GLU A 47 -8.50 -5.37 16.04
CA GLU A 47 -9.94 -5.30 15.93
C GLU A 47 -10.31 -3.93 15.37
N TYR A 48 -11.09 -3.93 14.31
CA TYR A 48 -11.57 -2.74 13.64
C TYR A 48 -13.05 -2.87 13.37
N LYS A 49 -13.78 -1.78 13.59
CA LYS A 49 -15.16 -1.59 13.15
C LYS A 49 -15.22 -0.25 12.41
N SER A 50 -15.90 -0.23 11.29
CA SER A 50 -16.17 1.01 10.57
C SER A 50 -17.09 1.92 11.40
N PRO A 51 -17.07 3.25 11.16
CA PRO A 51 -17.91 4.19 11.90
C PRO A 51 -19.41 3.91 11.81
N ASP A 52 -19.87 3.33 10.70
CA ASP A 52 -21.25 2.88 10.46
C ASP A 52 -21.58 1.52 11.11
N GLY A 53 -20.57 0.79 11.62
CA GLY A 53 -20.72 -0.54 12.23
C GLY A 53 -21.00 -1.68 11.25
N GLU A 54 -21.13 -1.41 9.95
CA GLU A 54 -21.48 -2.42 8.94
C GLU A 54 -20.33 -3.38 8.66
N VAL A 55 -19.09 -2.88 8.75
CA VAL A 55 -17.92 -3.65 8.40
C VAL A 55 -16.94 -3.75 9.56
N TRP A 56 -16.55 -4.97 9.88
CA TRP A 56 -15.54 -5.26 10.87
C TRP A 56 -14.41 -6.10 10.30
N VAL A 57 -13.25 -5.99 10.93
CA VAL A 57 -12.05 -6.78 10.62
C VAL A 57 -11.45 -7.22 11.94
N LYS A 58 -11.16 -8.51 12.06
CA LYS A 58 -10.38 -9.10 13.14
C LYS A 58 -9.17 -9.80 12.54
N VAL A 59 -7.98 -9.47 13.04
CA VAL A 59 -6.73 -10.12 12.62
C VAL A 59 -6.08 -10.75 13.83
N GLU A 60 -5.79 -12.04 13.74
CA GLU A 60 -5.22 -12.86 14.80
C GLU A 60 -3.88 -13.44 14.36
N ALA A 61 -2.95 -13.49 15.31
CA ALA A 61 -1.59 -13.94 15.09
C ALA A 61 -1.40 -15.39 15.52
N MET A 62 -0.61 -16.16 14.78
CA MET A 62 -0.08 -17.43 15.28
C MET A 62 1.00 -17.16 16.34
N PRO A 63 0.93 -17.77 17.55
CA PRO A 63 1.91 -17.50 18.61
C PRO A 63 3.37 -17.75 18.24
N ALA A 64 3.65 -18.69 17.33
CA ALA A 64 5.02 -18.98 16.88
C ALA A 64 5.62 -17.82 16.04
N TYR A 65 4.88 -17.30 15.08
CA TYR A 65 5.41 -16.39 14.05
C TYR A 65 4.98 -14.92 14.24
N GLY A 66 3.88 -14.67 14.95
CA GLY A 66 3.26 -13.36 15.04
C GLY A 66 2.37 -13.04 13.82
N MET A 67 1.82 -11.83 13.83
CA MET A 67 0.96 -11.31 12.77
C MET A 67 1.76 -10.76 11.58
N ALA A 68 1.22 -10.90 10.37
CA ALA A 68 1.71 -10.24 9.17
C ALA A 68 1.83 -8.72 9.38
N THR A 69 2.97 -8.19 8.97
CA THR A 69 3.31 -6.77 9.10
C THR A 69 3.06 -6.03 7.79
N ILE A 70 3.01 -4.70 7.85
CA ILE A 70 2.79 -3.88 6.65
C ILE A 70 3.95 -3.94 5.64
N TRP A 71 5.11 -4.47 6.05
CA TRP A 71 6.18 -4.81 5.12
C TRP A 71 5.87 -6.12 4.39
N ASP A 72 5.26 -7.10 5.05
CA ASP A 72 4.88 -8.36 4.39
C ASP A 72 3.83 -8.13 3.30
N ALA A 73 3.00 -7.08 3.45
CA ALA A 73 2.07 -6.62 2.42
C ALA A 73 2.72 -6.34 1.06
N ASP A 74 4.02 -6.01 1.01
CA ASP A 74 4.74 -5.78 -0.24
C ASP A 74 4.67 -6.97 -1.19
N ILE A 75 4.66 -8.19 -0.64
CA ILE A 75 4.57 -9.44 -1.41
C ILE A 75 3.18 -9.57 -2.05
N ILE A 76 2.13 -9.15 -1.34
CA ILE A 76 0.76 -9.16 -1.85
C ILE A 76 0.57 -8.08 -2.92
N ILE A 77 1.17 -6.89 -2.73
CA ILE A 77 1.18 -5.81 -3.72
C ILE A 77 1.92 -6.27 -5.00
N TRP A 78 3.05 -6.96 -4.85
CA TRP A 78 3.76 -7.58 -5.97
C TRP A 78 2.86 -8.60 -6.69
N ALA A 79 2.20 -9.49 -5.94
CA ALA A 79 1.33 -10.52 -6.52
C ALA A 79 0.15 -9.91 -7.30
N ALA A 80 -0.50 -8.89 -6.74
CA ALA A 80 -1.56 -8.15 -7.42
C ALA A 80 -1.06 -7.44 -8.68
N SER A 81 0.15 -6.88 -8.65
CA SER A 81 0.79 -6.25 -9.81
C SER A 81 1.11 -7.26 -10.90
N ALA A 82 1.62 -8.44 -10.54
CA ALA A 82 1.92 -9.53 -11.46
C ALA A 82 0.65 -10.08 -12.14
N LEU A 83 -0.41 -10.32 -11.37
CA LEU A 83 -1.71 -10.74 -11.92
C LEU A 83 -2.33 -9.69 -12.83
N ASN A 84 -2.29 -8.42 -12.45
CA ASN A 84 -2.78 -7.34 -13.30
C ASN A 84 -1.99 -7.24 -14.61
N ARG A 85 -0.67 -7.50 -14.58
CA ARG A 85 0.15 -7.54 -15.79
C ARG A 85 -0.28 -8.67 -16.72
N LEU A 86 -0.47 -9.88 -16.20
CA LEU A 86 -0.99 -11.01 -17.00
C LEU A 86 -2.34 -10.69 -17.61
N LYS A 87 -3.24 -10.07 -16.84
CA LYS A 87 -4.55 -9.61 -17.32
C LYS A 87 -4.41 -8.58 -18.46
N ALA A 88 -3.52 -7.61 -18.31
CA ALA A 88 -3.24 -6.61 -19.34
C ALA A 88 -2.62 -7.20 -20.61
N GLN A 89 -1.92 -8.35 -20.50
CA GLN A 89 -1.40 -9.12 -21.63
C GLN A 89 -2.45 -9.99 -22.32
N GLY A 90 -3.71 -9.98 -21.85
CA GLY A 90 -4.79 -10.77 -22.44
C GLY A 90 -4.81 -12.23 -22.00
N VAL A 91 -4.14 -12.59 -20.89
CA VAL A 91 -4.24 -13.94 -20.32
C VAL A 91 -5.62 -14.12 -19.70
N ASN A 92 -6.42 -15.05 -20.26
CA ASN A 92 -7.80 -15.28 -19.84
C ASN A 92 -7.90 -16.02 -18.49
N ASP A 93 -7.05 -17.01 -18.25
CA ASP A 93 -7.03 -17.77 -17.01
C ASP A 93 -5.85 -17.33 -16.14
N LEU A 94 -6.16 -16.53 -15.12
CA LEU A 94 -5.15 -15.96 -14.24
C LEU A 94 -4.75 -17.00 -13.18
N PRO A 95 -3.45 -17.34 -13.05
CA PRO A 95 -3.04 -18.37 -12.13
C PRO A 95 -3.12 -17.88 -10.68
N ARG A 96 -3.80 -18.62 -9.81
CA ARG A 96 -3.81 -18.35 -8.36
C ARG A 96 -2.44 -18.59 -7.70
N THR A 97 -1.65 -19.50 -8.28
CA THR A 97 -0.28 -19.80 -7.86
C THR A 97 0.70 -19.09 -8.77
N LEU A 98 1.41 -18.10 -8.23
CA LEU A 98 2.44 -17.35 -8.94
C LEU A 98 3.80 -18.03 -8.77
N LYS A 99 4.60 -18.03 -9.84
CA LYS A 99 5.97 -18.55 -9.86
C LYS A 99 6.96 -17.40 -10.05
N THR A 100 8.02 -17.36 -9.25
CA THR A 100 9.10 -16.35 -9.33
C THR A 100 10.37 -16.90 -8.70
N THR A 101 11.48 -16.15 -8.73
CA THR A 101 12.64 -16.43 -7.87
C THR A 101 12.66 -15.51 -6.65
N THR A 102 13.43 -15.88 -5.62
CA THR A 102 13.62 -15.02 -4.43
C THR A 102 14.30 -13.71 -4.78
N TYR A 103 15.29 -13.79 -5.67
CA TYR A 103 16.02 -12.62 -6.14
C TYR A 103 15.09 -11.64 -6.84
N ASP A 104 14.28 -12.12 -7.79
CA ASP A 104 13.35 -11.28 -8.56
C ASP A 104 12.30 -10.63 -7.67
N LEU A 105 11.75 -11.40 -6.72
CA LEU A 105 10.74 -10.88 -5.79
C LEU A 105 11.32 -9.78 -4.91
N LEU A 106 12.48 -10.02 -4.28
CA LEU A 106 13.13 -9.04 -3.40
C LEU A 106 13.46 -7.74 -4.14
N ARG A 107 13.99 -7.87 -5.37
CA ARG A 107 14.31 -6.73 -6.19
C ARG A 107 13.08 -5.95 -6.62
N ALA A 108 12.02 -6.64 -7.03
CA ALA A 108 10.76 -6.04 -7.41
C ALA A 108 10.12 -5.21 -6.30
N ILE A 109 10.23 -5.66 -5.05
CA ILE A 109 9.75 -4.93 -3.87
C ILE A 109 10.81 -3.99 -3.27
N LYS A 110 11.86 -3.65 -4.02
CA LYS A 110 12.96 -2.75 -3.66
C LYS A 110 13.62 -3.07 -2.31
N ARG A 111 13.82 -4.36 -2.02
CA ARG A 111 14.60 -4.84 -0.88
C ARG A 111 16.01 -5.24 -1.30
N ASP A 112 16.91 -5.26 -0.33
CA ASP A 112 18.26 -5.79 -0.50
C ASP A 112 18.21 -7.29 -0.84
N THR A 113 19.15 -7.78 -1.63
CA THR A 113 19.25 -9.19 -2.06
C THR A 113 20.34 -9.97 -1.31
N GLY A 114 20.67 -9.56 -0.08
CA GLY A 114 21.63 -10.28 0.78
C GLY A 114 20.98 -11.40 1.58
N GLY A 115 21.77 -12.35 2.10
CA GLY A 115 21.25 -13.54 2.81
C GLY A 115 20.30 -13.25 3.99
N LYS A 116 20.48 -12.12 4.68
CA LYS A 116 19.53 -11.67 5.71
C LYS A 116 18.14 -11.41 5.15
N SER A 117 18.03 -10.76 4.00
CA SER A 117 16.74 -10.47 3.33
C SER A 117 16.01 -11.74 2.90
N TYR A 118 16.75 -12.79 2.56
CA TYR A 118 16.18 -14.09 2.21
C TYR A 118 15.54 -14.74 3.44
N ALA A 119 16.22 -14.71 4.59
CA ALA A 119 15.65 -15.18 5.84
C ALA A 119 14.43 -14.33 6.28
N GLU A 120 14.51 -13.00 6.12
CA GLU A 120 13.38 -12.10 6.40
C GLU A 120 12.19 -12.35 5.47
N LEU A 121 12.42 -12.70 4.21
CA LEU A 121 11.38 -13.08 3.26
C LEU A 121 10.70 -14.38 3.69
N GLN A 122 11.46 -15.42 4.05
CA GLN A 122 10.88 -16.68 4.53
C GLN A 122 10.03 -16.45 5.78
N ALA A 123 10.51 -15.62 6.71
CA ALA A 123 9.73 -15.21 7.88
C ALA A 123 8.46 -14.41 7.51
N ALA A 124 8.51 -13.59 6.46
CA ALA A 124 7.35 -12.87 5.94
C ALA A 124 6.30 -13.82 5.34
N LEU A 125 6.74 -14.80 4.54
CA LEU A 125 5.86 -15.82 3.95
C LEU A 125 5.15 -16.64 5.03
N GLN A 126 5.89 -17.08 6.07
CA GLN A 126 5.32 -17.76 7.23
C GLN A 126 4.25 -16.91 7.95
N ARG A 127 4.50 -15.61 8.14
CA ARG A 127 3.49 -14.71 8.74
C ARG A 127 2.28 -14.51 7.84
N LEU A 128 2.46 -14.39 6.52
CA LEU A 128 1.36 -14.23 5.57
C LEU A 128 0.45 -15.46 5.51
N GLU A 129 1.03 -16.66 5.56
CA GLU A 129 0.31 -17.94 5.60
C GLU A 129 -0.44 -18.14 6.93
N THR A 130 0.20 -17.84 8.07
CA THR A 130 -0.32 -18.19 9.40
C THR A 130 -1.18 -17.11 10.06
N THR A 131 -1.25 -15.90 9.50
CA THR A 131 -2.14 -14.84 10.02
C THR A 131 -3.59 -15.15 9.65
N SER A 132 -4.46 -15.24 10.66
CA SER A 132 -5.90 -15.46 10.45
C SER A 132 -6.64 -14.12 10.39
N ILE A 133 -7.39 -13.90 9.32
CA ILE A 133 -8.19 -12.70 9.10
C ILE A 133 -9.66 -13.11 9.05
N ARG A 134 -10.50 -12.42 9.82
CA ARG A 134 -11.97 -12.52 9.77
C ARG A 134 -12.57 -11.16 9.43
N THR A 135 -13.51 -11.12 8.48
CA THR A 135 -14.14 -9.86 8.06
C THR A 135 -15.52 -10.03 7.40
N SER A 136 -16.33 -8.98 7.43
CA SER A 136 -17.62 -8.87 6.72
C SER A 136 -17.57 -8.09 5.39
N LEU A 137 -16.38 -7.69 4.92
CA LEU A 137 -16.17 -6.71 3.82
C LEU A 137 -16.91 -7.01 2.50
N ARG A 138 -17.11 -8.28 2.15
CA ARG A 138 -17.77 -8.70 0.89
C ARG A 138 -19.15 -9.34 1.09
N ALA A 139 -19.69 -9.27 2.29
CA ALA A 139 -21.01 -9.81 2.60
C ALA A 139 -21.80 -8.90 3.56
N PRO A 140 -22.01 -7.62 3.21
CA PRO A 140 -22.73 -6.68 4.06
C PRO A 140 -24.20 -7.10 4.27
N THR A 141 -24.83 -7.72 3.27
CA THR A 141 -26.28 -8.04 3.29
C THR A 141 -26.60 -9.46 3.78
N ARG A 142 -25.67 -10.41 3.71
CA ARG A 142 -25.95 -11.85 3.94
C ARG A 142 -25.45 -12.43 5.26
N ARG A 143 -24.94 -11.63 6.21
CA ARG A 143 -24.32 -12.12 7.47
C ARG A 143 -23.30 -13.25 7.25
N GLN A 144 -22.69 -13.33 6.07
CA GLN A 144 -21.59 -14.25 5.82
C GLN A 144 -20.31 -13.55 6.25
N GLU A 145 -19.51 -14.22 7.06
CA GLU A 145 -18.16 -13.79 7.38
C GLU A 145 -17.16 -14.60 6.57
N ALA A 146 -16.10 -13.94 6.11
CA ALA A 146 -14.98 -14.62 5.48
C ALA A 146 -13.87 -14.82 6.53
N GLN A 147 -13.30 -16.01 6.57
CA GLN A 147 -12.08 -16.32 7.30
C GLN A 147 -11.01 -16.81 6.33
N PHE A 148 -9.83 -16.21 6.34
CA PHE A 148 -8.74 -16.54 5.42
C PHE A 148 -7.37 -16.11 5.96
N GLY A 149 -6.29 -16.71 5.42
CA GLY A 149 -4.94 -16.16 5.48
C GLY A 149 -4.56 -15.45 4.17
N TRP A 150 -3.43 -14.75 4.11
CA TRP A 150 -3.03 -14.08 2.88
C TRP A 150 -2.59 -15.05 1.78
N LEU A 151 -1.91 -16.12 2.19
CA LEU A 151 -1.43 -17.20 1.34
C LEU A 151 -2.04 -18.52 1.82
N ASP A 152 -2.44 -19.37 0.89
CA ASP A 152 -2.84 -20.75 1.19
C ASP A 152 -1.61 -21.68 1.23
N GLY A 153 -0.49 -21.26 0.65
CA GLY A 153 0.77 -21.99 0.71
C GLY A 153 1.85 -21.35 -0.14
N TRP A 154 3.09 -21.78 0.08
CA TRP A 154 4.25 -21.36 -0.69
C TRP A 154 5.30 -22.48 -0.74
N THR A 155 6.14 -22.47 -1.77
CA THR A 155 7.30 -23.37 -1.86
C THR A 155 8.56 -22.59 -2.16
N LEU A 156 9.69 -23.05 -1.62
CA LEU A 156 11.03 -22.59 -1.99
C LEU A 156 11.80 -23.78 -2.54
N GLU A 157 12.19 -23.69 -3.80
CA GLU A 157 13.11 -24.63 -4.43
C GLU A 157 14.53 -24.13 -4.18
N ILE A 158 15.32 -24.95 -3.49
CA ILE A 158 16.72 -24.68 -3.20
C ILE A 158 17.54 -25.71 -3.97
N ASP A 159 18.59 -25.24 -4.64
CA ASP A 159 19.57 -26.11 -5.27
C ASP A 159 20.34 -26.89 -4.17
N PRO A 160 20.29 -28.23 -4.18
CA PRO A 160 20.94 -29.04 -3.16
C PRO A 160 22.48 -28.95 -3.18
N GLU A 161 23.10 -28.58 -4.30
CA GLU A 161 24.55 -28.50 -4.43
C GLU A 161 25.07 -27.12 -3.99
N THR A 162 24.40 -26.05 -4.43
CA THR A 162 24.85 -24.67 -4.17
C THR A 162 24.17 -24.03 -2.97
N GLY A 163 23.06 -24.60 -2.49
CA GLY A 163 22.21 -24.00 -1.46
C GLY A 163 21.46 -22.75 -1.91
N GLN A 164 21.52 -22.41 -3.22
CA GLN A 164 20.91 -21.19 -3.76
C GLN A 164 19.43 -21.40 -4.07
N PRO A 165 18.56 -20.41 -3.80
CA PRO A 165 17.15 -20.50 -4.19
C PRO A 165 16.99 -20.44 -5.70
N ARG A 166 16.45 -21.52 -6.29
CA ARG A 166 16.23 -21.68 -7.72
C ARG A 166 14.87 -21.14 -8.17
N GLY A 167 13.86 -21.28 -7.32
CA GLY A 167 12.49 -20.88 -7.63
C GLY A 167 11.63 -20.83 -6.38
N MET A 168 10.50 -20.14 -6.49
CA MET A 168 9.47 -20.13 -5.46
C MET A 168 8.10 -20.12 -6.09
N THR A 169 7.14 -20.68 -5.36
CA THR A 169 5.72 -20.55 -5.70
C THR A 169 4.97 -19.90 -4.56
N LEU A 170 3.99 -19.06 -4.89
CA LEU A 170 3.13 -18.36 -3.94
C LEU A 170 1.68 -18.61 -4.34
N THR A 171 0.93 -19.34 -3.52
CA THR A 171 -0.50 -19.60 -3.75
C THR A 171 -1.32 -18.62 -2.92
N LEU A 172 -1.99 -17.70 -3.60
CA LEU A 172 -2.87 -16.73 -2.96
C LEU A 172 -4.11 -17.43 -2.40
N SER A 173 -4.60 -16.97 -1.24
CA SER A 173 -5.88 -17.47 -0.76
C SER A 173 -7.02 -17.07 -1.69
N ASN A 174 -8.08 -17.88 -1.71
CA ASN A 174 -9.21 -17.65 -2.61
C ASN A 174 -9.80 -16.23 -2.44
N TRP A 175 -9.94 -15.77 -1.20
CA TRP A 175 -10.43 -14.43 -0.90
C TRP A 175 -9.52 -13.33 -1.48
N VAL A 176 -8.20 -13.46 -1.36
CA VAL A 176 -7.25 -12.48 -1.89
C VAL A 176 -7.27 -12.50 -3.42
N TYR A 177 -7.26 -13.70 -4.01
CA TYR A 177 -7.32 -13.88 -5.46
C TYR A 177 -8.57 -13.25 -6.08
N GLU A 178 -9.77 -13.54 -5.56
CA GLU A 178 -11.02 -12.92 -5.99
C GLU A 178 -10.99 -11.39 -5.83
N GLY A 179 -10.36 -10.91 -4.76
CA GLY A 179 -10.17 -9.49 -4.51
C GLY A 179 -9.31 -8.80 -5.55
N ILE A 180 -8.33 -9.50 -6.11
CA ILE A 180 -7.42 -8.96 -7.12
C ILE A 180 -8.03 -9.06 -8.51
N THR A 181 -8.66 -10.17 -8.85
CA THR A 181 -9.20 -10.42 -10.20
C THR A 181 -10.52 -9.73 -10.47
N GLY A 182 -11.25 -9.37 -9.41
CA GLY A 182 -12.50 -8.62 -9.47
C GLY A 182 -12.41 -7.28 -10.22
N GLU A 183 -13.56 -6.77 -10.64
CA GLU A 183 -13.63 -5.50 -11.38
C GLU A 183 -13.36 -4.30 -10.47
N ARG A 184 -12.57 -3.33 -10.97
CA ARG A 184 -12.27 -2.06 -10.29
C ARG A 184 -11.75 -2.23 -8.84
N SER A 185 -11.15 -3.38 -8.54
CA SER A 185 -10.71 -3.75 -7.20
C SER A 185 -9.29 -3.26 -6.87
N LEU A 186 -8.50 -2.93 -7.89
CA LEU A 186 -7.11 -2.50 -7.74
C LEU A 186 -6.96 -1.00 -7.89
N LEU A 187 -6.08 -0.42 -7.08
CA LEU A 187 -5.58 0.95 -7.23
C LEU A 187 -4.10 0.94 -7.59
N THR A 188 -3.72 1.85 -8.48
CA THR A 188 -2.32 2.04 -8.86
C THR A 188 -1.58 2.81 -7.79
N MET A 189 -0.40 2.36 -7.38
CA MET A 189 0.47 3.01 -6.40
C MET A 189 1.72 3.60 -7.09
N HIS A 190 2.35 4.57 -6.42
CA HIS A 190 3.65 5.11 -6.80
C HIS A 190 4.77 4.09 -6.56
N GLN A 191 5.74 4.01 -7.46
CA GLN A 191 6.85 3.05 -7.38
C GLN A 191 7.72 3.23 -6.12
N ASP A 192 7.86 4.47 -5.65
CA ASP A 192 8.59 4.79 -4.42
C ASP A 192 7.86 4.36 -3.13
N TYR A 193 6.66 3.77 -3.21
CA TYR A 193 5.98 3.20 -2.05
C TYR A 193 6.87 2.20 -1.29
N PHE A 194 7.58 1.34 -2.01
CA PHE A 194 8.45 0.35 -1.37
C PHE A 194 9.64 0.97 -0.62
N LEU A 195 10.04 2.19 -1.00
CA LEU A 195 11.10 2.95 -0.32
C LEU A 195 10.64 3.54 1.01
N LEU A 196 9.34 3.56 1.32
CA LEU A 196 8.85 3.99 2.63
C LEU A 196 9.39 3.05 3.73
N THR A 197 10.06 3.58 4.73
CA THR A 197 10.67 2.77 5.81
C THR A 197 9.80 2.65 7.05
N GLY A 198 8.88 3.60 7.28
CA GLY A 198 8.01 3.64 8.44
C GLY A 198 6.70 2.86 8.23
N GLY A 199 6.29 2.07 9.22
CA GLY A 199 5.04 1.31 9.14
C GLY A 199 3.79 2.22 9.12
N LEU A 200 3.77 3.27 9.96
CA LEU A 200 2.70 4.27 9.92
C LEU A 200 2.69 5.02 8.58
N GLU A 201 3.85 5.40 8.06
CA GLU A 201 3.96 6.10 6.77
C GLU A 201 3.39 5.28 5.62
N ARG A 202 3.68 3.97 5.57
CA ARG A 202 3.11 3.03 4.58
C ARG A 202 1.59 2.94 4.71
N ALA A 203 1.06 2.83 5.93
CA ALA A 203 -0.38 2.77 6.16
C ALA A 203 -1.06 4.07 5.71
N LEU A 204 -0.48 5.22 6.07
CA LEU A 204 -0.99 6.53 5.68
C LEU A 204 -0.99 6.70 4.16
N TYR A 205 0.05 6.25 3.44
CA TYR A 205 0.06 6.29 1.98
C TYR A 205 -1.10 5.50 1.37
N ARG A 206 -1.37 4.28 1.86
CA ARG A 206 -2.49 3.44 1.38
C ARG A 206 -3.85 4.11 1.64
N ILE A 207 -4.04 4.66 2.83
CA ILE A 207 -5.26 5.39 3.21
C ILE A 207 -5.43 6.65 2.34
N ALA A 208 -4.36 7.43 2.15
CA ALA A 208 -4.35 8.62 1.31
C ALA A 208 -4.69 8.28 -0.15
N ARG A 209 -4.08 7.24 -0.70
CA ARG A 209 -4.34 6.81 -2.07
C ARG A 209 -5.79 6.40 -2.30
N LYS A 210 -6.41 5.79 -1.30
CA LYS A 210 -7.82 5.38 -1.33
C LYS A 210 -8.80 6.55 -1.19
N HIS A 211 -8.53 7.51 -0.30
CA HIS A 211 -9.48 8.57 0.06
C HIS A 211 -9.20 9.93 -0.56
N ALA A 212 -7.95 10.37 -0.58
CA ALA A 212 -7.56 11.65 -1.19
C ALA A 212 -7.42 11.53 -2.71
N GLY A 213 -6.93 10.39 -3.20
CA GLY A 213 -6.77 10.15 -4.63
C GLY A 213 -5.97 11.26 -5.31
N VAL A 214 -6.61 12.00 -6.23
CA VAL A 214 -6.06 13.18 -6.90
C VAL A 214 -6.99 14.40 -6.76
N GLN A 215 -7.80 14.43 -5.70
CA GLN A 215 -8.85 15.44 -5.56
C GLN A 215 -8.25 16.83 -5.23
N PRO A 216 -8.65 17.90 -5.95
CA PRO A 216 -8.13 19.26 -5.74
C PRO A 216 -8.30 19.78 -4.33
N GLU A 217 -9.46 19.50 -3.72
CA GLU A 217 -9.82 19.95 -2.39
C GLU A 217 -9.09 19.21 -1.26
N GLY A 218 -8.35 18.14 -1.57
CA GLY A 218 -7.71 17.28 -0.59
C GLY A 218 -8.70 16.57 0.34
N TRP A 219 -8.18 15.81 1.30
CA TRP A 219 -8.96 14.99 2.22
C TRP A 219 -8.63 15.33 3.67
N VAL A 220 -9.66 15.57 4.47
CA VAL A 220 -9.54 15.79 5.92
C VAL A 220 -9.94 14.51 6.67
N CYS A 221 -9.11 14.10 7.62
CA CYS A 221 -9.40 12.96 8.49
C CYS A 221 -9.04 13.25 9.94
N ARG A 222 -9.99 13.00 10.87
CA ARG A 222 -9.74 13.09 12.31
C ARG A 222 -8.63 12.13 12.70
N ILE A 223 -7.73 12.58 13.58
CA ILE A 223 -6.58 11.75 14.03
C ILE A 223 -7.05 10.46 14.72
N GLU A 224 -8.16 10.51 15.45
CA GLU A 224 -8.77 9.33 16.09
C GLU A 224 -9.26 8.29 15.07
N VAL A 225 -9.96 8.73 14.02
CA VAL A 225 -10.42 7.86 12.94
C VAL A 225 -9.22 7.27 12.20
N LEU A 226 -8.17 8.06 12.00
CA LEU A 226 -6.92 7.60 11.39
C LEU A 226 -6.22 6.55 12.25
N HIS A 227 -6.18 6.74 13.57
CA HIS A 227 -5.64 5.75 14.51
C HIS A 227 -6.37 4.41 14.37
N ASN A 228 -7.70 4.42 14.35
CA ASN A 228 -8.54 3.24 14.15
C ASN A 228 -8.30 2.58 12.78
N LYS A 229 -8.29 3.35 11.69
CA LYS A 229 -8.03 2.85 10.32
C LYS A 229 -6.65 2.20 10.17
N THR A 230 -5.65 2.71 10.90
CA THR A 230 -4.28 2.15 10.86
C THR A 230 -4.11 0.93 11.76
N GLY A 231 -5.00 0.71 12.73
CA GLY A 231 -4.93 -0.42 13.67
C GLY A 231 -3.69 -0.40 14.57
N SER A 232 -3.15 0.80 14.81
CA SER A 232 -1.99 1.02 15.66
C SER A 232 -2.24 0.51 17.07
N ASP A 233 -1.29 -0.24 17.65
CA ASP A 233 -1.34 -0.67 19.05
C ASP A 233 -0.87 0.43 20.02
N SER A 234 -0.33 1.53 19.48
CA SER A 234 0.36 2.54 20.25
C SER A 234 -0.64 3.50 20.90
N PRO A 235 -0.41 3.95 22.15
CA PRO A 235 -1.29 4.93 22.80
C PRO A 235 -1.46 6.21 21.95
N PRO A 236 -2.59 6.93 22.07
CA PRO A 236 -2.86 8.11 21.23
C PRO A 236 -1.75 9.17 21.25
N LYS A 237 -1.10 9.39 22.40
CA LYS A 237 0.03 10.33 22.53
C LYS A 237 1.23 9.91 21.67
N GLU A 238 1.55 8.62 21.69
CA GLU A 238 2.66 8.06 20.92
C GLU A 238 2.35 8.03 19.43
N PHE A 239 1.10 7.70 19.06
CA PHE A 239 0.64 7.78 17.68
C PHE A 239 0.75 9.21 17.13
N ASN A 240 0.31 10.21 17.89
CA ASN A 240 0.47 11.63 17.52
C ASN A 240 1.95 12.02 17.34
N ARG A 241 2.83 11.52 18.20
CA ARG A 241 4.29 11.75 18.08
C ARG A 241 4.85 11.12 16.81
N MET A 242 4.41 9.90 16.46
CA MET A 242 4.80 9.24 15.22
C MET A 242 4.26 9.96 13.99
N LEU A 243 3.00 10.40 14.03
CA LEU A 243 2.34 11.14 12.96
C LEU A 243 3.04 12.48 12.70
N ARG A 244 3.39 13.23 13.75
CA ARG A 244 4.20 14.46 13.60
C ARG A 244 5.51 14.20 12.87
N LYS A 245 6.24 13.14 13.21
CA LYS A 245 7.48 12.77 12.51
C LYS A 245 7.25 12.47 11.02
N VAL A 246 6.10 11.89 10.65
CA VAL A 246 5.76 11.65 9.24
C VAL A 246 5.49 12.97 8.52
N VAL A 247 4.69 13.85 9.14
CA VAL A 247 4.35 15.18 8.61
C VAL A 247 5.60 16.05 8.45
N GLU A 248 6.45 16.11 9.47
CA GLU A 248 7.70 16.89 9.46
C GLU A 248 8.69 16.43 8.38
N ARG A 249 8.81 15.11 8.18
CA ARG A 249 9.67 14.56 7.12
C ARG A 249 9.13 14.89 5.74
N ASN A 250 7.81 14.85 5.58
CA ASN A 250 7.11 15.12 4.33
C ASN A 250 7.69 14.37 3.11
N GLN A 251 7.97 13.07 3.29
CA GLN A 251 8.59 12.20 2.27
C GLN A 251 7.59 11.21 1.66
N MET A 252 6.29 11.49 1.79
CA MET A 252 5.27 10.62 1.21
C MET A 252 5.21 10.85 -0.31
N PRO A 253 5.30 9.77 -1.12
CA PRO A 253 5.15 9.89 -2.56
C PRO A 253 3.77 10.46 -2.91
N GLU A 254 3.69 11.30 -3.94
CA GLU A 254 2.46 11.93 -4.47
C GLU A 254 1.65 12.83 -3.53
N TYR A 255 1.86 12.76 -2.21
CA TYR A 255 1.00 13.40 -1.22
C TYR A 255 1.78 14.34 -0.30
N ASP A 256 1.16 15.47 0.00
CA ASP A 256 1.52 16.33 1.13
C ASP A 256 0.52 16.09 2.27
N ILE A 257 1.04 16.04 3.49
CA ILE A 257 0.24 15.87 4.71
C ILE A 257 0.53 17.03 5.65
N SER A 258 -0.52 17.66 6.18
CA SER A 258 -0.42 18.70 7.18
C SER A 258 -1.42 18.49 8.32
N PHE A 259 -1.18 19.11 9.46
CA PHE A 259 -2.16 19.14 10.55
C PHE A 259 -3.21 20.21 10.28
N THR A 260 -4.45 19.90 10.61
CA THR A 260 -5.57 20.83 10.55
C THR A 260 -6.54 20.57 11.71
N LYS A 261 -7.65 21.29 11.74
CA LYS A 261 -8.79 21.01 12.60
C LYS A 261 -10.03 20.83 11.74
N THR A 262 -10.92 19.94 12.16
CA THR A 262 -12.27 19.87 11.60
C THR A 262 -13.10 21.08 12.00
N GLN A 263 -14.30 21.21 11.43
CA GLN A 263 -15.22 22.33 11.74
C GLN A 263 -15.58 22.39 13.24
N ASP A 264 -15.65 21.25 13.91
CA ASP A 264 -15.88 21.12 15.37
C ASP A 264 -14.60 21.32 16.20
N GLY A 265 -13.49 21.74 15.59
CA GLY A 265 -12.22 22.02 16.28
C GLY A 265 -11.39 20.79 16.64
N SER A 266 -11.85 19.59 16.29
CA SER A 266 -11.14 18.34 16.58
C SER A 266 -9.84 18.21 15.76
N PRO A 267 -8.75 17.67 16.34
CA PRO A 267 -7.49 17.48 15.62
C PRO A 267 -7.63 16.53 14.41
N ALA A 268 -7.15 16.98 13.26
CA ALA A 268 -7.20 16.24 12.01
C ALA A 268 -5.91 16.38 11.20
N VAL A 269 -5.79 15.53 10.19
CA VAL A 269 -4.81 15.68 9.12
C VAL A 269 -5.52 16.09 7.84
N PHE A 270 -4.86 16.94 7.07
CA PHE A 270 -5.22 17.25 5.71
C PHE A 270 -4.22 16.59 4.78
N ILE A 271 -4.71 15.87 3.77
CA ILE A 271 -3.89 15.17 2.79
C ILE A 271 -4.29 15.62 1.39
N ILE A 272 -3.36 16.14 0.62
CA ILE A 272 -3.60 16.60 -0.75
C ILE A 272 -2.57 15.99 -1.71
N SER A 273 -2.98 15.75 -2.95
CA SER A 273 -2.03 15.35 -3.98
C SER A 273 -1.11 16.53 -4.33
N ARG A 274 0.20 16.30 -4.32
CA ARG A 274 1.22 17.27 -4.74
C ARG A 274 0.94 17.83 -6.13
N LEU A 275 0.44 17.00 -7.04
CA LEU A 275 0.06 17.41 -8.39
C LEU A 275 -1.14 18.37 -8.35
N ALA A 276 -2.17 18.03 -7.58
CA ALA A 276 -3.36 18.85 -7.46
C ALA A 276 -3.06 20.21 -6.80
N GLN A 277 -2.15 20.23 -5.84
CA GLN A 277 -1.66 21.47 -5.22
C GLN A 277 -0.87 22.35 -6.20
N LEU A 278 -0.04 21.75 -7.06
CA LEU A 278 0.67 22.48 -8.11
C LEU A 278 -0.29 23.06 -9.16
N ASP A 279 -1.29 22.29 -9.59
CA ASP A 279 -2.31 22.76 -10.53
C ASP A 279 -3.05 24.00 -9.99
N ASP A 280 -3.39 24.00 -8.69
CA ASP A 280 -4.06 25.12 -8.03
C ASP A 280 -3.15 26.37 -7.92
N GLN A 281 -1.87 26.17 -7.58
CA GLN A 281 -0.88 27.24 -7.52
C GLN A 281 -0.67 27.91 -8.89
N VAL A 282 -0.50 27.11 -9.94
CA VAL A 282 -0.34 27.61 -11.32
C VAL A 282 -1.60 28.34 -11.78
N GLY A 283 -2.78 27.82 -11.44
CA GLY A 283 -4.05 28.49 -11.74
C GLY A 283 -4.18 29.86 -11.05
N GLY A 284 -3.79 29.95 -9.78
CA GLY A 284 -3.78 31.21 -9.02
C GLY A 284 -2.78 32.24 -9.58
N GLU A 285 -1.57 31.81 -9.94
CA GLU A 285 -0.54 32.67 -10.51
C GLU A 285 -0.94 33.19 -11.91
N LEU A 286 -1.51 32.33 -12.76
CA LEU A 286 -2.07 32.73 -14.05
C LEU A 286 -3.23 33.73 -13.90
N ALA A 287 -4.09 33.56 -12.91
CA ALA A 287 -5.19 34.50 -12.65
C ALA A 287 -4.67 35.88 -12.21
N LEU A 288 -3.60 35.92 -11.41
CA LEU A 288 -2.95 37.16 -11.01
C LEU A 288 -2.28 37.86 -12.19
N LEU A 289 -1.60 37.12 -13.08
CA LEU A 289 -0.96 37.65 -14.28
C LEU A 289 -2.00 38.18 -15.28
N ASN A 290 -3.07 37.44 -15.53
CA ASN A 290 -4.17 37.87 -16.40
C ASN A 290 -4.94 39.08 -15.85
N ALA A 291 -4.94 39.28 -14.53
CA ALA A 291 -5.52 40.47 -13.89
C ALA A 291 -4.60 41.71 -14.02
N GLN A 292 -3.29 41.51 -14.22
CA GLN A 292 -2.31 42.58 -14.39
C GLN A 292 -2.16 43.03 -15.86
N ASP A 293 -2.34 42.11 -16.82
CA ASP A 293 -2.21 42.41 -18.26
C ASP A 293 -3.25 41.65 -19.10
N PRO A 294 -4.48 42.17 -19.24
CA PRO A 294 -5.62 41.45 -19.84
C PRO A 294 -5.47 41.17 -21.35
N ASP A 295 -4.55 41.87 -22.04
CA ASP A 295 -4.31 41.72 -23.48
C ASP A 295 -3.42 40.51 -23.82
N ILE A 296 -2.74 39.91 -22.81
CA ILE A 296 -1.90 38.71 -22.95
C ILE A 296 -2.56 37.57 -22.15
N ALA A 297 -3.80 37.21 -22.49
CA ALA A 297 -4.52 36.15 -21.79
C ALA A 297 -3.79 34.80 -21.89
N LEU A 298 -3.11 34.40 -20.82
CA LEU A 298 -2.42 33.11 -20.71
C LEU A 298 -3.39 32.04 -20.22
N SER A 299 -3.47 30.92 -20.94
CA SER A 299 -4.26 29.76 -20.55
C SER A 299 -3.37 28.63 -20.04
N ALA A 300 -3.77 27.97 -18.95
CA ALA A 300 -3.12 26.75 -18.49
C ALA A 300 -3.11 25.67 -19.60
N PRO A 301 -2.04 24.86 -19.73
CA PRO A 301 -1.99 23.79 -20.72
C PRO A 301 -3.15 22.81 -20.52
N LYS A 302 -3.93 22.57 -21.57
CA LYS A 302 -5.03 21.60 -21.53
C LYS A 302 -4.48 20.24 -21.12
N LYS A 303 -5.03 19.66 -20.05
CA LYS A 303 -4.74 18.27 -19.62
C LYS A 303 -4.98 17.34 -20.82
N THR A 304 -3.91 16.80 -21.40
CA THR A 304 -4.02 15.73 -22.38
C THR A 304 -4.70 14.55 -21.71
N GLY A 305 -5.91 14.23 -22.16
CA GLY A 305 -6.72 13.15 -21.63
C GLY A 305 -5.95 11.83 -21.64
N LYS A 306 -6.08 11.09 -20.53
CA LYS A 306 -5.69 9.69 -20.40
C LYS A 306 -6.08 8.91 -21.66
N ARG A 307 -5.09 8.33 -22.36
CA ARG A 307 -5.33 7.14 -23.16
C ARG A 307 -5.41 5.94 -22.22
N ALA A 308 -6.36 5.07 -22.57
CA ALA A 308 -6.89 3.89 -21.89
C ALA A 308 -5.86 3.03 -21.15
#